data_AF-A0A533T0T3-F1
#
_entry.id   AF-A0A533T0T3-F1
#
_cell.length_a   1.000
_cell.length_b   1.000
_cell.length_c   1.000
_cell.angle_alpha   90.00
_cell.angle_beta   90.00
_cell.angle_gamma   90.00
#
_symmetry.space_group_name_H-M   'P 1'
#
loop_
_entity.id
_entity.type
_entity.pdbx_description
1 polymer ?
#
loop_
_entity_poly.entity_id
_entity_poly.type
_entity_poly.pdbx_seq_one_letter_code
_entity_poly.pdbx_strand_id
1 'polypeptide(L)'
;MESILPAVSPDHLYAWVILPIIIFFARVCDVTLGTIRIIFVSRGKRNIAPLLGFFEVLIWIVVIGQLVQHLQSVTSYLGYAAGFAVGNFVGMYIEDHLALGTLIVRAIVPTGGGAMM
;
A
#
# COMPACT_ATOMS: atom_id res chain seq x y z
N MET A 1 4.51 -48.43 21.59
CA MET A 1 3.55 -47.82 20.65
C MET A 1 3.33 -46.38 21.11
N GLU A 2 4.35 -45.56 20.91
CA GLU A 2 4.34 -44.13 21.22
C GLU A 2 5.26 -43.43 20.22
N SER A 3 4.90 -42.18 19.94
CA SER A 3 5.68 -41.12 19.30
C SER A 3 5.53 -40.87 17.79
N ILE A 4 5.34 -39.57 17.52
CA ILE A 4 5.62 -38.81 16.30
C ILE A 4 4.52 -38.87 15.24
N LEU A 5 3.52 -38.01 15.39
CA LEU A 5 3.28 -36.87 14.50
C LEU A 5 2.11 -36.07 15.09
N PRO A 6 2.33 -34.83 15.58
CA PRO A 6 1.21 -33.98 15.98
C PRO A 6 0.36 -33.77 14.73
N ALA A 7 -0.93 -34.09 14.84
CA ALA A 7 -1.92 -33.74 13.85
C ALA A 7 -1.92 -32.20 13.71
N VAL A 8 -1.12 -31.69 12.77
CA VAL A 8 -1.23 -30.33 12.27
C VAL A 8 -2.53 -30.31 11.50
N SER A 9 -3.60 -29.97 12.20
CA SER A 9 -4.91 -29.80 11.61
C SER A 9 -4.83 -28.60 10.63
N PRO A 10 -5.31 -28.75 9.37
CA PRO A 10 -5.13 -27.75 8.30
C PRO A 10 -5.66 -26.34 8.65
N ASP A 11 -6.55 -26.26 9.64
CA ASP A 11 -7.08 -25.07 10.32
C ASP A 11 -6.02 -24.24 11.05
N HIS A 12 -5.00 -24.85 11.67
CA HIS A 12 -3.94 -24.11 12.37
C HIS A 12 -2.94 -23.43 11.41
N LEU A 13 -2.56 -24.11 10.32
CA LEU A 13 -1.68 -23.52 9.28
C LEU A 13 -2.35 -22.34 8.57
N TYR A 14 -3.65 -22.45 8.32
CA TYR A 14 -4.41 -21.41 7.64
C TYR A 14 -4.47 -20.12 8.47
N ALA A 15 -4.76 -20.24 9.77
CA ALA A 15 -4.85 -19.11 10.69
C ALA A 15 -3.48 -18.48 11.02
N TRP A 16 -2.41 -19.28 11.08
CA TRP A 16 -1.10 -18.80 11.52
C TRP A 16 -0.19 -18.28 10.40
N VAL A 17 -0.40 -18.72 9.14
CA VAL A 17 0.52 -18.41 8.03
C VAL A 17 -0.22 -17.85 6.82
N ILE A 18 -1.28 -18.51 6.35
CA ILE A 18 -1.95 -18.13 5.09
C ILE A 18 -2.75 -16.83 5.26
N LEU A 19 -3.51 -16.70 6.34
CA LEU A 19 -4.28 -15.49 6.65
C LEU A 19 -3.40 -14.24 6.79
N PRO A 20 -2.32 -14.25 7.61
CA PRO A 20 -1.42 -13.11 7.72
C PRO A 20 -0.76 -12.72 6.40
N ILE A 21 -0.40 -13.69 5.56
CA ILE A 21 0.20 -13.42 4.23
C ILE A 21 -0.82 -12.76 3.30
N ILE A 22 -2.06 -13.24 3.26
CA ILE A 22 -3.12 -12.62 2.44
C ILE A 22 -3.41 -11.20 2.93
N ILE A 23 -3.50 -10.99 4.24
CA ILE A 23 -3.68 -9.66 4.84
C ILE A 23 -2.51 -8.74 4.50
N PHE A 24 -1.28 -9.26 4.55
CA PHE A 24 -0.06 -8.53 4.18
C PHE A 24 -0.13 -8.05 2.73
N PHE A 25 -0.38 -8.93 1.76
CA PHE A 25 -0.46 -8.55 0.35
C PHE A 25 -1.64 -7.62 0.07
N ALA A 26 -2.80 -7.88 0.69
CA ALA A 26 -3.96 -7.00 0.56
C ALA A 26 -3.66 -5.59 1.08
N ARG A 27 -2.94 -5.45 2.21
CA ARG A 27 -2.51 -4.15 2.74
C ARG A 27 -1.44 -3.46 1.89
N VAL A 28 -0.50 -4.22 1.33
CA VAL A 28 0.48 -3.67 0.40
C VAL A 28 -0.21 -3.08 -0.82
N CYS A 29 -1.17 -3.80 -1.41
CA CYS A 29 -1.97 -3.32 -2.53
C CYS A 29 -2.81 -2.09 -2.16
N ASP A 30 -3.47 -2.11 -0.99
CA ASP A 30 -4.29 -1.01 -0.49
C ASP A 30 -3.50 0.30 -0.34
N VAL A 31 -2.35 0.26 0.35
CA VAL A 31 -1.47 1.43 0.52
C VAL A 31 -0.95 1.92 -0.83
N THR A 32 -0.58 1.01 -1.73
CA THR A 32 -0.12 1.35 -3.09
C THR A 32 -1.20 2.03 -3.92
N LEU A 33 -2.44 1.55 -3.87
CA LEU A 33 -3.59 2.16 -4.54
C LEU A 33 -3.86 3.56 -3.98
N GLY A 34 -3.74 3.73 -2.66
CA GLY A 34 -3.82 5.02 -2.00
C GLY A 34 -2.80 6.04 -2.54
N THR A 35 -1.54 5.63 -2.70
CA THR A 35 -0.47 6.47 -3.28
C THR A 35 -0.77 6.81 -4.75
N ILE A 36 -1.15 5.82 -5.55
CA ILE A 36 -1.49 6.02 -6.96
C ILE A 36 -2.65 7.00 -7.12
N ARG A 37 -3.69 6.89 -6.29
CA ARG A 37 -4.81 7.83 -6.24
C ARG A 37 -4.33 9.26 -5.98
N ILE A 38 -3.45 9.47 -5.00
CA ILE A 38 -2.88 10.80 -4.68
C ILE A 38 -2.16 11.37 -5.91
N ILE A 39 -1.37 10.56 -6.61
CA ILE A 39 -0.65 11.01 -7.82
C ILE A 39 -1.64 11.35 -8.94
N PHE A 40 -2.67 10.53 -9.18
CA PHE A 40 -3.68 10.81 -10.20
C PHE A 40 -4.51 12.07 -9.90
N VAL A 41 -4.81 12.34 -8.63
CA VAL A 41 -5.44 13.59 -8.18
C VAL A 41 -4.52 14.78 -8.45
N SER A 42 -3.24 14.67 -8.07
CA SER A 42 -2.22 15.71 -8.31
C SER A 42 -2.00 15.99 -9.81
N ARG A 43 -2.12 14.96 -10.65
CA ARG A 43 -2.05 15.05 -12.13
C ARG A 43 -3.34 15.56 -12.78
N GLY A 44 -4.38 15.90 -12.02
CA GLY A 44 -5.64 16.44 -12.54
C GLY A 44 -6.60 15.43 -13.17
N LYS A 45 -6.28 14.12 -13.16
CA LYS A 45 -7.14 13.04 -13.68
C LYS A 45 -8.22 12.64 -12.66
N ARG A 46 -9.16 13.56 -12.44
CA ARG A 46 -10.22 13.46 -11.42
C ARG A 46 -11.23 12.30 -11.60
N ASN A 47 -11.33 11.69 -12.78
CA ASN A 47 -12.29 10.58 -13.00
C ASN A 47 -11.82 9.23 -12.44
N ILE A 48 -10.50 8.99 -12.38
CA ILE A 48 -9.95 7.67 -12.00
C ILE A 48 -9.74 7.59 -10.48
N ALA A 49 -9.50 8.73 -9.84
CA ALA A 49 -9.26 8.84 -8.39
C ALA A 49 -10.43 8.32 -7.51
N PRO A 50 -11.70 8.68 -7.73
CA PRO A 50 -12.80 8.17 -6.91
C PRO A 50 -13.08 6.69 -7.15
N LEU A 51 -12.86 6.19 -8.37
CA LEU A 51 -13.00 4.76 -8.67
C LEU A 51 -11.95 3.93 -7.90
N LEU A 52 -10.69 4.36 -7.90
CA LEU A 52 -9.65 3.71 -7.10
C LEU A 52 -9.97 3.73 -5.60
N GLY A 53 -10.43 4.87 -5.07
CA GLY A 53 -10.77 5.01 -3.65
C GLY A 53 -11.93 4.11 -3.22
N PHE A 54 -12.87 3.81 -4.12
CA PHE A 54 -13.94 2.85 -3.84
C PHE A 54 -13.39 1.44 -3.65
N PHE A 55 -12.50 0.98 -4.53
CA PHE A 55 -11.86 -0.33 -4.40
C PHE A 55 -10.93 -0.42 -3.18
N GLU A 56 -10.20 0.65 -2.88
CA GLU A 56 -9.35 0.79 -1.68
C GLU A 56 -10.17 0.51 -0.41
N VAL A 57 -11.28 1.23 -0.22
CA VAL A 57 -12.15 1.05 0.95
C VAL A 57 -12.76 -0.36 1.02
N LEU A 58 -13.12 -0.97 -0.11
CA LEU A 58 -13.63 -2.35 -0.13
C LEU A 58 -12.59 -3.36 0.36
N ILE A 59 -11.35 -3.25 -0.13
CA ILE A 59 -10.24 -4.12 0.31
C ILE A 59 -9.99 -3.90 1.81
N TRP A 60 -9.95 -2.65 2.24
CA TRP A 60 -9.71 -2.29 3.64
C TRP A 60 -10.76 -2.90 4.59
N ILE A 61 -12.05 -2.79 4.26
CA ILE A 61 -13.15 -3.33 5.09
C ILE A 61 -13.09 -4.86 5.18
N VAL A 62 -12.78 -5.55 4.08
CA VAL A 62 -12.65 -7.02 4.08
C VAL A 62 -11.47 -7.45 4.96
N VAL A 63 -10.34 -6.76 4.84
CA VAL A 63 -9.13 -7.07 5.61
C VAL A 63 -9.30 -6.80 7.09
N ILE A 64 -9.90 -5.68 7.49
CA ILE A 64 -10.13 -5.38 8.91
C ILE A 64 -11.14 -6.36 9.53
N GLY A 65 -12.15 -6.79 8.78
CA GLY A 65 -13.08 -7.83 9.22
C GLY A 65 -12.37 -9.16 9.53
N GLN A 66 -11.47 -9.59 8.63
CA GLN A 66 -10.64 -10.77 8.83
C GLN A 66 -9.67 -10.60 10.02
N LEU A 67 -9.09 -9.41 10.20
CA LEU A 67 -8.19 -9.11 11.32
C LEU A 67 -8.92 -9.21 12.68
N VAL A 68 -10.12 -8.63 12.78
CA VAL A 68 -10.93 -8.62 14.00
C VAL A 68 -11.44 -10.03 14.37
N GLN A 69 -11.69 -10.89 13.38
CA GLN A 69 -12.11 -12.28 13.64
C GLN A 69 -10.96 -13.18 14.09
N HIS A 70 -9.73 -12.90 13.67
CA HIS A 70 -8.54 -13.71 13.98
C HIS A 70 -7.64 -13.08 15.06
N LEU A 71 -8.19 -12.20 15.91
CA LEU A 71 -7.50 -11.45 16.97
C LEU A 71 -6.76 -12.30 18.01
N GLN A 72 -6.96 -13.62 18.03
CA GLN A 72 -6.38 -14.53 19.00
C GLN A 72 -4.87 -14.81 18.76
N SER A 73 -4.31 -14.42 17.60
CA SER A 73 -2.92 -14.72 17.26
C SER A 73 -2.07 -13.45 17.07
N VAL A 74 -1.03 -13.31 17.89
CA VAL A 74 -0.05 -12.19 17.86
C VAL A 74 0.64 -12.07 16.48
N THR A 75 0.79 -13.18 15.77
CA THR A 75 1.36 -13.23 14.41
C THR A 75 0.53 -12.45 13.39
N SER A 76 -0.80 -12.42 13.52
CA SER A 76 -1.67 -11.64 12.62
C SER A 76 -1.43 -10.13 12.77
N TYR A 77 -1.17 -9.66 14.00
CA TYR A 77 -0.81 -8.25 14.25
C TYR A 77 0.54 -7.88 13.65
N LEU A 78 1.55 -8.75 13.79
CA LEU A 78 2.86 -8.53 13.19
C LEU A 78 2.79 -8.55 11.66
N GLY A 79 2.03 -9.47 11.07
CA GLY A 79 1.79 -9.49 9.62
C GLY A 79 1.12 -8.22 9.11
N TYR A 80 0.16 -7.68 9.87
CA TYR A 80 -0.50 -6.41 9.54
C TYR A 80 0.45 -5.21 9.62
N ALA A 81 1.23 -5.11 10.71
CA ALA A 81 2.21 -4.02 10.88
C ALA A 81 3.33 -4.09 9.82
N ALA A 82 3.83 -5.29 9.51
CA ALA A 82 4.82 -5.52 8.47
C ALA A 82 4.27 -5.20 7.08
N GLY A 83 3.02 -5.59 6.79
CA GLY A 83 2.35 -5.29 5.51
C GLY A 83 2.17 -3.80 5.29
N PHE A 84 1.84 -3.05 6.34
CA PHE A 84 1.79 -1.60 6.27
C PHE A 84 3.17 -0.98 6.00
N ALA A 85 4.22 -1.44 6.69
CA ALA A 85 5.58 -0.92 6.48
C ALA A 85 6.09 -1.20 5.05
N VAL A 86 5.92 -2.43 4.56
CA VAL A 86 6.34 -2.81 3.19
C VAL A 86 5.47 -2.12 2.14
N GLY A 87 4.16 -1.99 2.38
CA GLY A 87 3.25 -1.28 1.49
C GLY A 87 3.65 0.18 1.28
N ASN A 88 4.07 0.87 2.36
CA ASN A 88 4.60 2.23 2.24
C ASN A 88 5.90 2.26 1.43
N PHE A 89 6.81 1.30 1.63
CA PHE A 89 8.06 1.23 0.86
C PHE A 89 7.81 1.01 -0.64
N VAL A 90 6.92 0.07 -0.99
CA VAL A 90 6.53 -0.19 -2.39
C VAL A 90 5.79 1.02 -2.98
N GLY A 91 4.91 1.66 -2.20
CA GLY A 91 4.21 2.88 -2.60
C GLY A 91 5.19 4.02 -2.93
N MET A 92 6.21 4.25 -2.10
CA MET A 92 7.26 5.23 -2.36
C MET A 92 8.08 4.88 -3.61
N TYR A 93 8.41 3.61 -3.82
CA TYR A 93 9.12 3.17 -5.03
C TYR A 93 8.31 3.42 -6.32
N ILE A 94 7.00 3.15 -6.27
CA ILE A 94 6.09 3.40 -7.39
C ILE A 94 5.91 4.90 -7.60
N GLU A 95 5.77 5.68 -6.52
CA GLU A 95 5.71 7.14 -6.60
C GLU A 95 6.95 7.71 -7.29
N ASP A 96 8.16 7.30 -6.89
CA ASP A 96 9.41 7.75 -7.50
C ASP A 96 9.43 7.42 -9.01
N HIS A 97 9.08 6.18 -9.39
CA HIS A 97 8.96 5.80 -10.80
C HIS A 97 7.92 6.60 -11.60
N LEU A 98 6.82 7.02 -10.96
CA LEU A 98 5.76 7.80 -11.59
C LEU A 98 6.02 9.32 -11.54
N ALA A 99 6.89 9.78 -10.62
CA ALA A 99 7.23 11.17 -10.35
C ALA A 99 8.52 11.64 -11.08
N LEU A 100 9.33 10.73 -11.62
CA LEU A 100 10.47 11.02 -12.50
C LEU A 100 10.12 11.89 -13.74
N GLY A 101 8.85 12.24 -13.95
CA GLY A 101 8.35 13.01 -15.10
C GLY A 101 8.11 14.51 -14.90
N THR A 102 8.41 15.15 -13.77
CA THR A 102 8.15 16.60 -13.64
C THR A 102 9.24 17.35 -12.84
N LEU A 103 10.36 17.67 -13.50
CA LEU A 103 11.29 18.69 -13.00
C LEU A 103 10.72 20.08 -13.34
N ILE A 104 10.14 20.79 -12.37
CA ILE A 104 9.71 22.18 -12.56
C ILE A 104 10.96 23.07 -12.53
N VAL A 105 11.57 23.29 -13.69
CA VAL A 105 12.65 24.28 -13.84
C VAL A 105 12.01 25.66 -13.98
N ARG A 106 11.98 26.43 -12.88
CA ARG A 106 11.47 27.80 -12.87
C ARG A 106 12.61 28.79 -13.05
N ALA A 107 12.90 29.15 -14.30
CA ALA A 107 13.86 30.20 -14.60
C ALA A 107 13.22 31.59 -14.40
N ILE A 108 13.74 32.37 -13.47
CA ILE A 108 13.35 33.77 -13.27
C ILE A 108 14.38 34.63 -14.00
N VAL A 109 14.00 35.19 -15.15
CA VAL A 109 14.86 36.10 -15.92
C VAL A 109 14.58 37.54 -15.46
N PRO A 110 15.61 38.36 -15.16
CA PRO A 110 15.42 39.78 -14.93
C PRO A 110 15.01 40.48 -16.23
N THR A 111 13.79 41.02 -16.27
CA THR A 111 13.34 41.90 -17.35
C THR A 111 14.03 43.26 -17.18
N GLY A 112 15.22 43.45 -17.75
CA GLY A 112 15.93 44.73 -17.68
C GLY A 112 17.36 44.81 -18.21
N GLY A 113 17.86 43.83 -18.97
CA GLY A 113 19.25 43.80 -19.48
C GLY A 113 19.46 44.49 -20.83
N GLY A 114 18.67 45.51 -21.18
CA GLY A 114 18.68 46.14 -22.51
C GLY A 114 19.10 47.62 -22.53
N ALA A 115 19.89 48.06 -21.55
CA ALA A 115 20.38 49.44 -21.48
C ALA A 115 21.87 49.45 -21.14
N MET A 116 22.72 48.95 -22.03
CA MET A 116 24.13 49.35 -22.20
C MET A 116 24.68 48.79 -23.53
N MET A 117 24.34 49.45 -24.63
CA MET A 117 25.16 49.52 -25.85
C MET A 117 24.81 50.80 -26.61
#